data_AF-A0A834HCG0-F1
#
_entry.id   AF-A0A834HCG0-F1
#
_cell.length_a   1.000
_cell.length_b   1.000
_cell.length_c   1.000
_cell.angle_alpha   90.00
_cell.angle_beta   90.00
_cell.angle_gamma   90.00
#
_symmetry.space_group_name_H-M   'P 1'
#
loop_
_entity.id
_entity.type
_entity.pdbx_description
1 polymer ?
#
loop_
_entity_poly.entity_id
_entity_poly.type
_entity_poly.pdbx_seq_one_letter_code
_entity_poly.pdbx_strand_id
1 'polypeptide(L)'
;MSSPSSVVILEKTSIVAPGNTDTCVKLEAPKADALLKYQPSRDEVTDVLAKSSCSAQEITAIKGVCLNLGYTFAGVQADPALETTVESDSHGEGSESE
;
A
#
# COMPACT_ATOMS: atom_id res chain seq x y z
N MET A 1 8.54 20.56 -11.81
CA MET A 1 7.28 20.29 -11.09
C MET A 1 7.64 19.52 -9.84
N SER A 2 7.47 20.12 -8.65
CA SER A 2 7.80 19.48 -7.38
C SER A 2 6.76 18.41 -7.09
N SER A 3 7.17 17.14 -7.10
CA SER A 3 6.30 16.01 -6.71
C SER A 3 5.71 16.26 -5.32
N PRO A 4 4.43 15.99 -5.08
CA PRO A 4 3.81 16.20 -3.78
C PRO A 4 4.50 15.30 -2.74
N SER A 5 5.09 15.92 -1.71
CA SER A 5 5.76 15.24 -0.58
C SER A 5 4.80 14.94 0.58
N SER A 6 3.52 14.73 0.27
CA SER A 6 2.45 14.51 1.24
C SER A 6 1.82 13.15 1.00
N VAL A 7 1.44 12.47 2.08
CA VAL A 7 0.63 11.25 2.00
C VAL A 7 -0.78 11.60 1.51
N VAL A 8 -1.42 10.66 0.83
CA VAL A 8 -2.83 10.76 0.43
C VAL A 8 -3.63 9.76 1.25
N ILE A 9 -4.71 10.21 1.90
CA ILE A 9 -5.64 9.31 2.59
C ILE A 9 -6.52 8.68 1.51
N LEU A 10 -6.39 7.36 1.33
CA LEU A 10 -7.19 6.60 0.37
C LEU A 10 -8.54 6.21 0.96
N GLU A 11 -8.52 5.75 2.20
CA GLU A 11 -9.72 5.28 2.90
C GLU A 11 -9.58 5.61 4.38
N LYS A 12 -10.68 6.02 5.02
CA LYS A 12 -10.78 6.17 6.46
C LYS A 12 -12.08 5.53 6.92
N THR A 13 -11.95 4.44 7.65
CA THR A 13 -13.07 3.64 8.13
C THR A 13 -13.05 3.65 9.65
N SER A 14 -14.10 4.22 10.25
CA SER A 14 -14.29 4.20 11.70
C SER A 14 -15.21 3.05 12.08
N ILE A 15 -14.72 2.14 12.92
CA ILE A 15 -15.47 1.02 13.46
C ILE A 15 -15.87 1.42 14.88
N VAL A 16 -17.16 1.71 15.06
CA VAL A 16 -17.72 2.09 16.36
C VAL A 16 -18.23 0.83 17.06
N ALA A 17 -17.52 0.39 18.09
CA ALA A 17 -17.97 -0.64 19.01
C ALA A 17 -18.40 0.02 20.34
N PRO A 18 -19.30 -0.59 21.14
CA PRO A 18 -19.65 -0.04 22.45
C PRO A 18 -18.40 -0.01 23.35
N GLY A 19 -17.92 1.20 23.64
CA GLY A 19 -16.76 1.44 24.51
C GLY A 19 -15.42 1.64 23.81
N ASN A 20 -15.32 1.46 22.49
CA ASN A 20 -14.09 1.73 21.73
C ASN A 20 -14.42 2.20 20.31
N THR A 21 -13.70 3.21 19.83
CA THR A 21 -13.76 3.63 18.42
C THR A 21 -12.41 3.36 17.79
N ASP A 22 -12.29 2.26 17.07
CA ASP A 22 -11.10 1.95 16.29
C ASP A 22 -11.26 2.58 14.91
N THR A 23 -10.28 3.38 14.49
CA THR A 23 -10.29 3.98 13.16
C THR A 23 -9.15 3.41 12.34
N CYS A 24 -9.48 2.74 11.25
CA CYS A 24 -8.51 2.24 10.29
C CYS A 24 -8.34 3.28 9.17
N VAL A 25 -7.12 3.71 8.92
CA VAL A 25 -6.78 4.67 7.87
C VAL A 25 -5.81 4.03 6.90
N LYS A 26 -6.19 3.97 5.62
CA LYS A 26 -5.30 3.56 4.53
C LYS A 26 -4.69 4.79 3.88
N LEU A 27 -3.37 4.83 3.81
CA LEU A 27 -2.60 5.92 3.24
C LEU A 27 -1.81 5.45 2.02
N GLU A 28 -1.73 6.29 1.00
CA GLU A 28 -0.71 6.20 -0.03
C GLU A 28 0.47 7.10 0.35
N ALA A 29 1.65 6.52 0.45
CA ALA A 29 2.88 7.25 0.66
C ALA A 29 3.69 7.32 -0.65
N PRO A 30 3.97 8.53 -1.17
CA PRO A 30 4.89 8.68 -2.30
C PRO A 30 6.35 8.48 -1.87
N LYS A 31 6.68 8.74 -0.59
CA LYS A 31 8.04 8.67 0.00
C LYS A 31 7.98 8.45 1.51
N ALA A 32 9.07 7.96 2.10
CA ALA A 32 9.20 7.74 3.53
C ALA A 32 9.05 9.04 4.36
N ASP A 33 9.65 10.15 3.91
CA ASP A 33 9.52 11.46 4.56
C ASP A 33 8.08 11.99 4.65
N ALA A 34 7.21 11.57 3.73
CA ALA A 34 5.82 11.99 3.76
C ALA A 34 5.09 11.42 4.98
N LEU A 35 5.48 10.22 5.44
CA LEU A 35 4.91 9.57 6.62
C LEU A 35 5.26 10.31 7.91
N LEU A 36 6.45 10.93 7.98
CA LEU A 36 6.87 11.70 9.15
C LEU A 36 5.99 12.94 9.40
N LYS A 37 5.28 13.39 8.37
CA LYS A 37 4.34 14.51 8.46
C LYS A 37 2.92 14.07 8.85
N TYR A 38 2.63 12.78 8.73
CA TYR A 38 1.35 12.23 9.13
C TYR A 38 1.37 11.95 10.64
N GLN A 39 0.40 12.49 11.36
CA GLN A 39 0.24 12.29 12.79
C GLN A 39 -1.13 11.65 13.02
N PRO A 40 -1.21 10.32 13.15
CA PRO A 40 -2.46 9.65 13.48
C PRO A 40 -2.89 10.01 14.90
N SER A 41 -4.19 9.95 15.09
CA SER A 41 -4.83 10.01 16.41
C SER A 41 -4.46 8.77 17.21
N ARG A 42 -4.57 8.85 18.55
CA ARG A 42 -4.15 7.78 19.46
C ARG A 42 -4.85 6.42 19.21
N ASP A 43 -6.07 6.45 18.69
CA ASP A 43 -6.92 5.29 18.43
C ASP A 43 -7.01 4.95 16.92
N GLU A 44 -6.08 5.48 16.12
CA GLU A 44 -6.00 5.22 14.68
C GLU A 44 -4.96 4.14 14.35
N VAL A 45 -5.42 3.09 13.67
CA VAL A 45 -4.57 2.09 13.02
C VAL A 45 -4.28 2.58 11.60
N THR A 46 -3.00 2.70 11.25
CA THR A 46 -2.57 3.24 9.95
C THR A 46 -1.96 2.15 9.09
N ASP A 47 -2.59 1.88 7.94
CA ASP A 47 -2.09 1.01 6.88
C ASP A 47 -1.49 1.85 5.75
N VAL A 48 -0.23 1.58 5.41
CA VAL A 48 0.51 2.34 4.40
C VAL A 48 0.73 1.51 3.15
N LEU A 49 0.32 2.07 2.02
CA LEU A 49 0.59 1.58 0.67
C LEU A 49 1.63 2.50 0.02
N ALA A 50 2.73 1.93 -0.48
CA ALA A 50 3.64 2.67 -1.34
C ALA A 50 2.99 2.92 -2.70
N LYS A 51 3.23 4.09 -3.29
CA LYS A 51 2.77 4.37 -4.65
C LYS A 51 3.41 3.40 -5.65
N SER A 52 2.69 3.01 -6.69
CA SER A 52 3.18 2.14 -7.78
C SER A 52 4.47 2.67 -8.43
N SER A 53 4.63 3.99 -8.49
CA SER A 53 5.81 4.65 -9.05
C SER A 53 7.03 4.66 -8.11
N CYS A 54 6.92 4.15 -6.88
CA CYS A 54 8.05 4.12 -5.95
C CYS A 54 9.07 3.07 -6.39
N SER A 55 10.35 3.44 -6.37
CA SER A 55 11.46 2.50 -6.55
C SER A 55 11.56 1.52 -5.37
N ALA A 56 12.24 0.38 -5.58
CA ALA A 56 12.48 -0.60 -4.52
C ALA A 56 13.19 -0.01 -3.29
N GLN A 57 14.09 0.95 -3.50
CA GLN A 57 14.76 1.67 -2.42
C GLN A 57 13.78 2.55 -1.62
N GLU A 58 12.90 3.27 -2.31
CA GLU A 58 11.85 4.07 -1.66
C GLU A 58 10.87 3.18 -0.88
N ILE A 59 10.46 2.05 -1.43
CA ILE A 59 9.61 1.06 -0.74
C ILE A 59 10.30 0.55 0.53
N THR A 60 11.61 0.27 0.46
CA THR A 60 12.38 -0.19 1.63
C THR A 60 12.44 0.90 2.71
N ALA A 61 12.66 2.16 2.32
CA ALA A 61 12.65 3.28 3.25
C ALA A 61 11.26 3.48 3.90
N ILE A 62 10.19 3.38 3.11
CA ILE A 62 8.80 3.45 3.59
C ILE A 62 8.54 2.37 4.62
N LYS A 63 8.92 1.11 4.34
CA LYS A 63 8.81 -0.01 5.30
C LYS A 63 9.53 0.28 6.61
N GLY A 64 10.77 0.78 6.53
CA GLY A 64 11.56 1.13 7.72
C GLY A 64 10.90 2.21 8.57
N VAL A 65 10.37 3.26 7.93
CA VAL A 65 9.66 4.34 8.65
C VAL A 65 8.34 3.85 9.24
N CYS A 66 7.58 3.03 8.53
CA CYS A 66 6.35 2.42 9.07
C CYS A 66 6.66 1.66 10.37
N LEU A 67 7.72 0.85 10.36
CA LEU A 67 8.13 0.05 11.51
C LEU A 67 8.55 0.93 12.71
N ASN A 68 9.23 2.05 12.45
CA ASN A 68 9.59 3.02 13.50
C ASN A 68 8.38 3.78 14.05
N LEU A 69 7.38 4.08 13.23
CA LEU A 69 6.16 4.80 13.62
C LEU A 69 5.06 3.89 14.17
N GLY A 70 5.23 2.57 14.09
CA GLY A 70 4.21 1.59 14.46
C GLY A 70 3.07 1.45 13.44
N TYR A 71 3.29 1.85 12.19
CA TYR A 71 2.34 1.68 11.10
C TYR A 71 2.49 0.30 10.46
N THR A 72 1.40 -0.21 9.90
CA THR A 72 1.42 -1.46 9.13
C THR A 72 1.71 -1.15 7.67
N PHE A 73 2.73 -1.80 7.09
CA PHE A 73 2.99 -1.70 5.66
C PHE A 73 2.11 -2.70 4.91
N ALA A 74 1.10 -2.21 4.20
CA ALA A 74 0.11 -3.03 3.51
C ALA A 74 0.56 -3.49 2.11
N GLY A 75 1.59 -2.87 1.53
CA GLY A 75 2.11 -3.25 0.22
C GLY A 75 2.39 -2.06 -0.70
N VAL A 76 2.42 -2.35 -2.01
CA VAL A 76 2.47 -1.34 -3.07
C VAL A 76 1.08 -1.25 -3.67
N GLN A 77 0.57 -0.04 -3.89
CA GLN A 77 -0.69 0.16 -4.59
C GLN A 77 -0.58 -0.45 -5.99
N ALA A 78 -1.51 -1.36 -6.32
CA ALA A 78 -1.60 -1.92 -7.65
C ALA A 78 -1.89 -0.78 -8.63
N ASP A 79 -1.04 -0.63 -9.64
CA ASP A 79 -1.31 0.31 -10.71
C ASP A 79 -2.40 -0.31 -11.60
N PRO A 80 -3.58 0.32 -11.74
CA PRO A 80 -4.64 -0.24 -12.57
C PRO A 80 -4.23 -0.33 -14.05
N ALA A 81 -3.17 0.36 -14.48
CA ALA A 81 -2.65 0.27 -15.84
C ALA A 81 -1.73 -0.93 -16.09
N LEU A 82 -1.35 -1.69 -15.05
CA LEU A 82 -0.42 -2.81 -15.12
C LEU A 82 -1.06 -4.16 -14.73
N GLU A 83 -2.40 -4.27 -14.77
CA GLU A 83 -3.06 -5.57 -14.91
C GLU A 83 -2.60 -6.20 -16.23
N THR A 84 -1.44 -6.83 -16.18
CA THR A 84 -0.93 -7.68 -17.24
C THR A 84 -1.80 -8.91 -17.21
N THR A 85 -2.74 -8.98 -18.15
CA THR A 85 -3.48 -10.18 -18.51
C THR A 85 -2.50 -11.36 -18.52
N VAL A 86 -2.54 -12.19 -17.49
CA VAL A 86 -1.91 -13.51 -17.57
C VAL A 86 -2.88 -14.35 -18.38
N GLU A 87 -2.81 -14.24 -19.71
CA GLU A 87 -3.30 -15.30 -20.58
C GLU A 87 -2.52 -16.56 -20.18
N SER A 88 -3.18 -17.42 -19.43
CA SER A 88 -2.68 -18.76 -19.15
C SER A 88 -2.74 -19.53 -20.47
N ASP A 89 -1.64 -19.50 -21.22
CA ASP A 89 -1.43 -20.36 -22.37
C ASP A 89 -1.53 -21.80 -21.85
N SER A 90 -2.72 -22.37 -22.03
CA SER A 90 -3.06 -23.68 -21.52
C SER A 90 -2.32 -24.69 -22.37
N HIS A 91 -1.27 -25.25 -21.78
CA HIS A 91 -0.52 -26.39 -22.25
C HIS A 91 -1.47 -27.53 -22.63
N GLY A 92 -1.70 -27.70 -23.94
CA GLY A 92 -2.38 -28.85 -24.53
C GLY A 92 -1.38 -29.93 -24.89
N GLU A 93 -1.10 -30.80 -23.93
CA GLU A 93 -0.49 -32.11 -24.10
C GLU A 93 -1.39 -32.99 -25.01
N GLY A 94 -0.82 -33.74 -25.96
CA GLY A 94 -1.60 -34.72 -26.74
C GLY A 94 -0.89 -35.31 -27.95
N SER A 95 -0.47 -36.57 -27.81
CA SER A 95 0.29 -37.41 -28.73
C SER A 95 -0.37 -37.75 -30.07
N GLU A 96 0.43 -37.96 -31.11
CA GLU A 96 0.25 -39.09 -32.02
C GLU A 96 1.60 -39.62 -32.51
N SER A 97 1.81 -40.91 -32.25
CA SER A 97 2.96 -41.72 -32.65
C SER A 97 2.74 -42.20 -34.09
N GLU A 98 3.82 -42.21 -34.87
CA GLU A 98 3.88 -42.90 -36.17
C GLU A 98 4.56 -44.27 -36.00
#